data_AF-A0A968YX97-F1
#
_entry.id   AF-A0A968YX97-F1
#
_cell.length_a   1.000
_cell.length_b   1.000
_cell.length_c   1.000
_cell.angle_alpha   90.00
_cell.angle_beta   90.00
_cell.angle_gamma   90.00
#
_symmetry.space_group_name_H-M   'P 1'
#
loop_
_entity.id
_entity.type
_entity.pdbx_description
1 polymer ?
#
loop_
_entity_poly.entity_id
_entity_poly.type
_entity_poly.pdbx_seq_one_letter_code
_entity_poly.pdbx_strand_id
1 'polypeptide(L)' 'MLDAFAKVVSQADTRGEYVSDSQIDALNSMVGDGLKRIDTVNRITGNASSIVASAARA' A
#
# COMPACT_ATOMS: atom_id res chain seq x y z
N MET A 1 4.04 -3.75 11.49
CA MET A 1 3.91 -3.12 10.18
C MET A 1 2.58 -2.37 10.17
N LEU A 2 2.55 -1.07 9.91
CA LEU A 2 1.32 -0.26 9.91
C LEU A 2 0.87 -0.04 8.46
N ASP A 3 -0.05 -0.87 7.99
CA ASP A 3 -0.66 -0.71 6.68
C ASP A 3 -2.06 -0.06 6.77
N ALA A 4 -2.70 0.14 5.63
CA ALA A 4 -4.01 0.78 5.55
C ALA A 4 -5.10 0.00 6.33
N PHE A 5 -5.05 -1.33 6.33
CA PHE A 5 -6.02 -2.17 7.02
C PHE A 5 -5.82 -2.08 8.54
N ALA A 6 -4.58 -2.26 9.01
CA ALA A 6 -4.23 -2.13 10.42
C ALA A 6 -4.60 -0.74 10.96
N LYS A 7 -4.41 0.31 10.17
CA LYS A 7 -4.79 1.68 10.54
C LYS A 7 -6.31 1.84 10.71
N VAL A 8 -7.11 1.38 9.75
CA VAL A 8 -8.58 1.49 9.82
C VAL A 8 -9.13 0.70 11.00
N VAL A 9 -8.65 -0.54 11.21
CA VAL A 9 -9.07 -1.39 12.34
C VAL A 9 -8.70 -0.75 13.67
N SER A 10 -7.46 -0.27 13.83
CA SER A 10 -7.02 0.38 15.06
C SER A 10 -7.80 1.65 15.38
N GLN A 11 -8.20 2.42 14.36
CA GLN A 11 -9.03 3.61 14.54
C GLN A 11 -10.45 3.28 15.00
N ALA A 12 -11.07 2.24 14.44
CA ALA A 12 -12.39 1.77 14.84
C ALA A 12 -12.38 1.22 16.28
N ASP A 13 -11.37 0.39 16.59
CA ASP A 13 -11.16 -0.20 17.92
C ASP A 13 -10.97 0.88 19.00
N THR A 14 -10.17 1.92 18.73
CA THR A 14 -9.95 3.05 19.64
C THR A 14 -11.25 3.80 19.98
N ARG A 15 -12.24 3.78 19.07
CA ARG A 15 -13.55 4.43 19.25
C ARG A 15 -14.60 3.47 19.83
N GLY A 16 -14.33 2.17 19.88
CA GLY A 16 -15.32 1.15 20.23
C GLY A 16 -16.45 1.03 19.20
N GLU A 17 -16.18 1.41 17.94
CA GLU A 17 -17.15 1.43 16.86
C GLU A 17 -16.83 0.33 15.84
N TYR A 18 -17.85 -0.10 15.08
CA TYR A 18 -17.63 -0.93 13.91
C TYR A 18 -16.98 -0.15 12.77
N VAL A 19 -16.30 -0.87 11.87
CA VAL A 19 -15.81 -0.28 10.63
C VAL A 19 -17.01 0.12 9.77
N SER A 20 -17.07 1.39 9.39
CA SER A 20 -18.15 1.94 8.55
C SER A 20 -18.02 1.53 7.09
N ASP A 21 -19.14 1.54 6.36
CA ASP A 21 -19.17 1.27 4.91
C ASP A 21 -18.19 2.15 4.13
N SER A 22 -18.09 3.44 4.49
CA SER A 22 -17.14 4.37 3.85
C SER A 22 -15.67 3.96 4.01
N GLN A 23 -15.32 3.35 5.14
CA GLN A 23 -13.97 2.84 5.39
C GLN A 23 -13.73 1.55 4.61
N ILE A 24 -14.76 0.70 4.47
CA ILE A 24 -14.71 -0.52 3.64
C ILE A 24 -14.52 -0.14 2.17
N ASP A 25 -15.27 0.84 1.67
CA ASP A 25 -15.16 1.33 0.29
C ASP A 25 -13.75 1.87 -0.02
N ALA A 26 -13.16 2.60 0.93
CA ALA A 26 -11.78 3.09 0.80
C ALA A 26 -10.76 1.94 0.72
N LEU A 27 -10.93 0.88 1.53
CA LEU A 27 -10.08 -0.30 1.48
C LEU A 27 -10.29 -1.09 0.17
N ASN A 28 -11.52 -1.19 -0.33
CA ASN A 28 -11.83 -1.81 -1.61
C ASN A 28 -11.15 -1.07 -2.77
N SER A 29 -11.17 0.26 -2.77
CA SER A 29 -10.44 1.06 -3.77
C SER A 29 -8.94 0.78 -3.73
N MET A 30 -8.36 0.64 -2.54
CA MET A 30 -6.93 0.31 -2.38
C MET A 30 -6.59 -1.06 -2.99
N VAL A 31 -7.46 -2.06 -2.79
CA VAL A 31 -7.32 -3.39 -3.39
C VAL A 31 -7.44 -3.31 -4.91
N GLY A 32 -8.39 -2.52 -5.42
CA GLY A 32 -8.56 -2.27 -6.86
C GLY A 32 -7.30 -1.71 -7.53
N ASP A 33 -6.57 -0.84 -6.83
CA ASP A 33 -5.28 -0.30 -7.29
C ASP A 33 -4.08 -1.23 -7.03
N GLY A 34 -4.29 -2.40 -6.42
CA GLY A 34 -3.24 -3.33 -6.01
C GLY A 34 -2.35 -3.80 -7.17
N LEU A 35 -2.94 -4.10 -8.33
CA LEU A 35 -2.17 -4.55 -9.51
C LEU A 35 -1.17 -3.49 -10.00
N LYS A 36 -1.52 -2.20 -9.94
CA LYS A 36 -0.62 -1.09 -10.32
C LYS A 36 0.62 -1.05 -9.42
N ARG A 37 0.42 -1.30 -8.12
CA ARG A 37 1.51 -1.31 -7.13
C ARG A 37 2.40 -2.53 -7.30
N ILE A 38 1.83 -3.70 -7.59
CA ILE A 38 2.57 -4.93 -7.88
C ILE A 38 3.42 -4.75 -9.14
N ASP A 39 2.87 -4.17 -10.20
CA ASP A 39 3.60 -3.88 -11.43
C ASP A 39 4.81 -2.95 -11.19
N THR A 40 4.62 -1.91 -10.37
CA THR A 40 5.71 -1.02 -9.96
C THR A 40 6.81 -1.78 -9.20
N VAL A 41 6.44 -2.64 -8.26
CA VAL A 41 7.40 -3.47 -7.50
C VAL A 41 8.15 -4.43 -8.42
N ASN A 42 7.47 -5.03 -9.40
CA ASN A 42 8.10 -5.92 -10.39
C ASN A 42 9.13 -5.17 -11.24
N ARG A 43 8.81 -3.95 -11.70
CA ARG A 43 9.75 -3.09 -12.43
C ARG A 43 10.97 -2.70 -11.60
N ILE A 44 10.78 -2.34 -10.33
CA ILE A 44 11.87 -1.99 -9.42
C ILE A 44 12.76 -3.21 -9.18
N THR A 45 12.17 -4.33 -8.78
CA THR A 45 12.92 -5.55 -8.44
C THR A 45 13.68 -6.09 -9.65
N GLY A 46 13.03 -6.13 -10.82
CA GLY A 46 13.65 -6.61 -12.06
C GLY A 46 14.81 -5.75 -12.57
N ASN A 47 14.92 -4.49 -12.14
CA ASN A 47 15.96 -3.56 -12.59
C ASN A 47 16.83 -3.02 -11.44
N ALA A 48 16.78 -3.63 -10.25
CA ALA A 48 17.35 -3.05 -9.03
C ALA A 48 18.83 -2.66 -9.19
N SER A 49 19.67 -3.53 -9.78
CA SER A 49 21.10 -3.25 -10.00
C SER A 49 21.34 -2.07 -10.94
N SER A 50 20.58 -1.98 -12.04
CA SER A 50 20.68 -0.87 -13.00
C SER A 50 20.24 0.45 -12.38
N ILE A 51 19.18 0.43 -11.57
CA ILE A 51 18.69 1.61 -10.83
C ILE A 51 19.79 2.12 -9.88
N VAL A 52 20.38 1.24 -9.07
CA VAL A 52 21.45 1.60 -8.13
C VAL A 52 22.70 2.11 -8.85
N ALA A 53 23.15 1.41 -9.90
CA ALA A 53 24.34 1.80 -10.66
C ALA A 53 24.17 3.13 -11.40
N SER A 54 22.96 3.45 -11.85
CA SER A 54 22.66 4.74 -12.47
C SER A 54 22.60 5.85 -11.42
N ALA A 55 21.96 5.61 -10.28
CA ALA A 55 21.86 6.57 -9.18
C ALA A 55 23.23 6.92 -8.58
N ALA A 56 24.16 5.97 -8.51
CA ALA A 56 25.51 6.20 -8.00
C ALA A 56 26.41 7.03 -8.96
N ARG A 57 26.03 7.17 -10.23
CA ARG A 57 26.79 7.91 -11.26
C ARG A 57 26.16 9.27 -11.61
N ALA A 58 24.95 9.54 -11.14
CA ALA A 58 24.24 10.81 -11.30
C ALA A 58 24.69 11.81 -10.23
#